data_AF-A0A851Z378-F1
#
_entry.id   AF-A0A851Z378-F1
#
_cell.length_a   1.000
_cell.length_b   1.000
_cell.length_c   1.000
_cell.angle_alpha   90.00
_cell.angle_beta   90.00
_cell.angle_gamma   90.00
#
_symmetry.space_group_name_H-M   'P 1'
#
loop_
_entity.id
_entity.type
_entity.pdbx_description
1 polymer ?
#
loop_
_entity_poly.entity_id
_entity_poly.type
_entity_poly.pdbx_seq_one_letter_code
_entity_poly.pdbx_strand_id
1 'polypeptide(L)'
;EPPETRYKGLRLELALDKIVTCIAVGLPLLLISLAFAQEVSIGAQISCFAPSSFSWRQAAYVDSYCWAAVQQKQPSQNNLENIPLWLHKFFPYILLLVAILLYLPCLFWRFTATPHLSSDLKFIMEELDKAYNRAIKAANSIRSGDHRDPTDLVPAVSENLTQSLWEISESHFKYPIVEQYLKTKKNSRCLIIKYIICRLLTLVIIFIACLYLGYYISLSSLSDEFLCTIKTGILKNDTTVPEVVQCKLIAVGVFKVLSYINLLIYLLVMPLVVYAMFVPWRWNSGILKVYEILPTFDVLKLKSKCFDDLSLYLLFLEENVSELKSFKCLKVLENIAVSEKVDVMQLLVNLGTIKTDTIDGKPGTAVLEKPEETTADELEKNATELQGK
;
A
#
# COMPACT_ATOMS: atom_id res chain seq x y z
N GLU A 1 31.19 10.43 2.60
CA GLU A 1 30.17 9.79 3.46
C GLU A 1 28.87 9.72 2.68
N PRO A 2 28.09 8.62 2.74
CA PRO A 2 26.77 8.60 2.12
C PRO A 2 25.91 9.64 2.86
N PRO A 3 25.38 10.68 2.17
CA PRO A 3 24.50 11.64 2.82
C PRO A 3 23.32 10.89 3.43
N GLU A 4 22.90 11.32 4.62
CA GLU A 4 21.80 10.74 5.38
C GLU A 4 20.63 10.35 4.47
N THR A 5 20.00 9.20 4.75
CA THR A 5 18.98 8.60 3.88
C THR A 5 17.84 9.58 3.56
N ARG A 6 17.96 10.33 2.46
CA ARG A 6 17.03 11.41 2.06
C ARG A 6 15.57 10.94 1.89
N TYR A 7 15.34 9.66 1.68
CA TYR A 7 14.01 9.08 1.43
C TYR A 7 13.69 8.00 2.48
N LYS A 8 13.15 8.42 3.64
CA LYS A 8 12.64 7.51 4.70
C LYS A 8 11.13 7.19 4.57
N GLY A 9 10.38 7.91 3.72
CA GLY A 9 8.92 7.86 3.61
C GLY A 9 8.33 7.14 2.40
N LEU A 10 9.12 6.32 1.69
CA LEU A 10 8.72 5.67 0.44
C LEU A 10 7.48 4.77 0.61
N ARG A 11 6.44 5.03 -0.19
CA ARG A 11 5.26 4.17 -0.32
C ARG A 11 5.58 2.99 -1.23
N LEU A 12 5.64 1.81 -0.63
CA LEU A 12 6.04 0.54 -1.28
C LEU A 12 4.84 -0.39 -1.55
N GLU A 13 3.65 0.09 -1.25
CA GLU A 13 2.35 -0.49 -1.59
C GLU A 13 1.48 0.63 -2.17
N LEU A 14 0.74 0.34 -3.24
CA LEU A 14 -0.18 1.32 -3.81
C LEU A 14 -1.29 1.66 -2.81
N ALA A 15 -1.75 2.91 -2.77
CA ALA A 15 -2.82 3.33 -1.86
C ALA A 15 -4.09 2.49 -2.01
N LEU A 16 -4.49 2.20 -3.26
CA LEU A 16 -5.66 1.36 -3.55
C LEU A 16 -5.47 -0.06 -3.00
N ASP A 17 -4.27 -0.61 -3.15
CA ASP A 17 -3.93 -1.96 -2.70
C ASP A 17 -3.94 -2.07 -1.17
N LYS A 18 -3.48 -1.01 -0.49
CA LYS A 18 -3.52 -0.89 0.97
C LYS A 18 -4.95 -0.79 1.48
N ILE A 19 -5.80 0.01 0.83
CA ILE A 19 -7.22 0.14 1.18
C ILE A 19 -7.94 -1.20 0.99
N VAL A 20 -7.75 -1.86 -0.16
CA VAL A 20 -8.32 -3.19 -0.44
C VAL A 20 -7.91 -4.20 0.62
N THR A 21 -6.62 -4.26 0.98
CA THR A 21 -6.13 -5.20 2.00
C THR A 21 -6.70 -4.88 3.38
N CYS A 22 -6.75 -3.60 3.76
CA CYS A 22 -7.31 -3.14 5.03
C CYS A 22 -8.79 -3.51 5.16
N ILE A 23 -9.59 -3.29 4.10
CA ILE A 23 -11.01 -3.64 4.09
C ILE A 23 -11.18 -5.16 4.09
N ALA A 24 -10.50 -5.88 3.19
CA ALA A 24 -10.69 -7.31 3.00
C ALA A 24 -10.29 -8.15 4.22
N VAL A 25 -9.25 -7.73 4.95
CA VAL A 25 -8.76 -8.41 6.17
C VAL A 25 -9.38 -7.83 7.44
N GLY A 26 -9.46 -6.51 7.55
CA GLY A 26 -9.92 -5.83 8.77
C GLY A 26 -11.41 -5.99 9.04
N LEU A 27 -12.24 -6.01 7.98
CA LEU A 27 -13.68 -6.17 8.14
C LEU A 27 -14.05 -7.54 8.76
N PRO A 28 -13.61 -8.70 8.23
CA PRO A 28 -13.91 -9.99 8.86
C PRO A 28 -13.48 -10.04 10.32
N LEU A 29 -12.29 -9.51 10.64
CA LEU A 29 -11.79 -9.48 12.01
C LEU A 29 -12.68 -8.64 12.93
N LEU A 30 -13.11 -7.45 12.47
CA LEU A 30 -14.04 -6.60 13.21
C LEU A 30 -15.38 -7.30 13.43
N LEU A 31 -15.93 -7.93 12.40
CA LEU A 31 -17.21 -8.68 12.49
C LEU A 31 -17.09 -9.87 13.45
N ILE A 32 -15.98 -10.60 13.42
CA ILE A 32 -15.70 -11.70 14.35
C ILE A 32 -15.61 -11.16 15.79
N SER A 33 -14.89 -10.06 16.02
CA SER A 33 -14.80 -9.45 17.35
C SER A 33 -16.17 -9.01 17.88
N LEU A 34 -17.01 -8.45 17.02
CA LEU A 34 -18.38 -8.07 17.38
C LEU A 34 -19.24 -9.30 17.72
N ALA A 35 -19.11 -10.38 16.94
CA ALA A 35 -19.82 -11.63 17.21
C ALA A 35 -19.42 -12.22 18.57
N PHE A 36 -18.12 -12.29 18.88
CA PHE A 36 -17.65 -12.79 20.18
C PHE A 36 -18.10 -11.90 21.34
N ALA A 37 -18.12 -10.58 21.18
CA ALA A 37 -18.62 -9.68 22.21
C ALA A 37 -20.10 -9.96 22.56
N GLN A 38 -20.90 -10.27 21.53
CA GLN A 38 -22.29 -10.66 21.68
C GLN A 38 -22.45 -12.06 22.30
N GLU A 39 -21.62 -13.03 21.92
CA GLU A 39 -21.63 -14.37 22.54
C GLU A 39 -21.35 -14.32 24.04
N VAL A 40 -20.36 -13.51 24.47
CA VAL A 40 -20.03 -13.34 25.89
C VAL A 40 -21.18 -12.70 26.67
N SER A 41 -21.98 -11.86 26.02
CA SER A 41 -23.08 -11.13 26.66
C SER A 41 -24.38 -11.94 26.74
N ILE A 42 -24.66 -12.81 25.75
CA ILE A 42 -25.90 -13.61 25.67
C ILE A 42 -25.74 -14.99 26.33
N GLY A 43 -24.50 -15.44 26.55
CA GLY A 43 -24.16 -16.60 27.37
C GLY A 43 -24.28 -17.95 26.65
N ALA A 44 -25.42 -18.26 26.03
CA ALA A 44 -25.65 -19.57 25.40
C ALA A 44 -25.81 -19.49 23.87
N GLN A 45 -25.05 -20.31 23.14
CA GLN A 45 -25.10 -20.42 21.66
C GLN A 45 -26.29 -21.27 21.17
N ILE A 46 -26.80 -22.15 22.03
CA ILE A 46 -27.88 -23.10 21.77
C ILE A 46 -28.88 -23.06 22.93
N SER A 47 -30.15 -23.30 22.63
CA SER A 47 -31.16 -23.63 23.64
C SER A 47 -32.00 -24.81 23.15
N CYS A 48 -32.07 -25.85 23.97
CA CYS A 48 -32.90 -27.02 23.74
C CYS A 48 -34.12 -27.00 24.67
N PHE A 49 -35.28 -27.33 24.10
CA PHE A 49 -36.53 -27.42 24.83
C PHE A 49 -36.61 -28.76 25.58
N ALA A 50 -35.91 -28.85 26.71
CA ALA A 50 -35.96 -30.01 27.59
C ALA A 50 -37.35 -30.15 28.27
N PRO A 51 -37.80 -31.39 28.58
CA PRO A 51 -39.06 -31.61 29.30
C PRO A 51 -39.08 -30.93 30.66
N SER A 52 -40.25 -30.50 31.13
CA SER A 52 -40.43 -29.88 32.46
C SER A 52 -40.09 -30.82 33.62
N SER A 53 -40.01 -32.12 33.39
CA SER A 53 -39.57 -33.13 34.37
C SER A 53 -38.07 -33.11 34.64
N PHE A 54 -37.28 -32.41 33.83
CA PHE A 54 -35.82 -32.36 33.98
C PHE A 54 -35.40 -31.30 34.99
N SER A 55 -34.41 -31.62 35.82
CA SER A 55 -33.73 -30.64 36.66
C SER A 55 -32.91 -29.65 35.83
N TRP A 56 -32.58 -28.49 36.42
CA TRP A 56 -31.72 -27.48 35.78
C TRP A 56 -30.40 -28.05 35.25
N ARG A 57 -29.77 -28.97 36.01
CA ARG A 57 -28.51 -29.61 35.59
C ARG A 57 -28.71 -30.56 34.41
N GLN A 58 -29.86 -31.23 34.34
CA GLN A 58 -30.18 -32.11 33.22
C GLN A 58 -30.48 -31.30 31.95
N ALA A 59 -31.18 -30.16 32.06
CA ALA A 59 -31.39 -29.25 30.92
C ALA A 59 -30.05 -28.72 30.37
N ALA A 60 -29.15 -28.26 31.26
CA ALA A 60 -27.82 -27.79 30.85
C ALA A 60 -26.96 -28.90 30.22
N TYR A 61 -27.12 -30.16 30.67
CA TYR A 61 -26.49 -31.32 30.04
C TYR A 61 -27.00 -31.53 28.61
N VAL A 62 -28.32 -31.44 28.38
CA VAL A 62 -28.91 -31.57 27.05
C VAL A 62 -28.38 -30.49 26.10
N ASP A 63 -28.34 -29.23 26.54
CA ASP A 63 -27.79 -28.13 25.74
C ASP A 63 -26.32 -28.39 25.33
N SER A 64 -25.48 -28.77 26.30
CA SER A 64 -24.06 -29.04 26.08
C SER A 64 -23.84 -30.26 25.19
N TYR A 65 -24.62 -31.33 25.40
CA TYR A 65 -24.55 -32.55 24.61
C TYR A 65 -24.96 -32.27 23.16
N CYS A 66 -26.07 -31.57 22.93
CA CYS A 66 -26.56 -31.26 21.59
C CYS A 66 -25.63 -30.30 20.85
N TRP A 67 -24.96 -29.37 21.55
CA TRP A 67 -23.90 -28.53 20.96
C TRP A 67 -22.65 -29.32 20.53
N ALA A 68 -22.27 -30.35 21.28
CA ALA A 68 -21.19 -31.25 20.90
C ALA A 68 -21.61 -32.17 19.74
N ALA A 69 -22.82 -32.74 19.83
CA ALA A 69 -23.39 -33.66 18.87
C ALA A 69 -23.76 -33.01 17.52
N VAL A 70 -23.82 -31.67 17.45
CA VAL A 70 -24.04 -30.91 16.20
C VAL A 70 -22.98 -31.22 15.12
N GLN A 71 -21.83 -31.76 15.53
CA GLN A 71 -20.77 -32.20 14.62
C GLN A 71 -21.02 -33.59 14.02
N GLN A 72 -21.82 -34.42 14.69
CA GLN A 72 -22.14 -35.76 14.24
C GLN A 72 -23.34 -35.69 13.30
N LYS A 73 -23.29 -36.44 12.17
CA LYS A 73 -24.42 -36.56 11.23
C LYS A 73 -25.67 -37.00 12.01
N GLN A 74 -26.59 -36.08 12.27
CA GLN A 74 -27.89 -36.40 12.82
C GLN A 74 -28.77 -36.88 11.66
N PRO A 75 -29.41 -38.06 11.75
CA PRO A 75 -30.42 -38.47 10.79
C PRO A 75 -31.64 -37.55 10.98
N SER A 76 -31.75 -36.51 10.15
CA SER A 76 -33.00 -35.76 10.03
C SER A 76 -34.05 -36.67 9.42
N GLN A 77 -34.92 -37.22 10.27
CA GLN A 77 -36.06 -38.02 9.86
C GLN A 77 -37.03 -37.10 9.10
N ASN A 78 -36.87 -37.05 7.77
CA ASN A 78 -37.84 -36.66 6.73
C ASN A 78 -37.38 -35.67 5.63
N ASN A 79 -36.11 -35.31 5.46
CA ASN A 79 -35.70 -34.61 4.23
C ASN A 79 -34.32 -35.03 3.72
N LEU A 80 -34.24 -35.24 2.40
CA LEU A 80 -33.15 -35.80 1.59
C LEU A 80 -31.88 -34.93 1.51
N GLU A 81 -31.62 -34.05 2.48
CA GLU A 81 -30.44 -33.20 2.45
C GLU A 81 -29.84 -33.09 3.86
N ASN A 82 -28.67 -33.69 4.03
CA ASN A 82 -27.88 -33.58 5.25
C ASN A 82 -27.40 -32.13 5.39
N ILE A 83 -28.20 -31.26 6.01
CA ILE A 83 -27.86 -29.86 6.27
C ILE A 83 -26.63 -29.82 7.20
N PRO A 84 -25.49 -29.24 6.79
CA PRO A 84 -24.29 -29.23 7.61
C PRO A 84 -24.36 -28.17 8.71
N LEU A 85 -24.98 -28.50 9.86
CA LEU A 85 -25.05 -27.62 11.04
C LEU A 85 -23.66 -27.26 11.61
N TRP A 86 -22.64 -28.04 11.28
CA TRP A 86 -21.23 -27.76 11.58
C TRP A 86 -20.81 -26.36 11.14
N LEU A 87 -21.37 -25.85 10.03
CA LEU A 87 -21.02 -24.55 9.48
C LEU A 87 -21.29 -23.40 10.47
N HIS A 88 -22.36 -23.48 11.26
CA HIS A 88 -22.69 -22.47 12.26
C HIS A 88 -21.72 -22.48 13.44
N LYS A 89 -21.24 -23.66 13.85
CA LYS A 89 -20.26 -23.81 14.93
C LYS A 89 -18.88 -23.29 14.54
N PHE A 90 -18.47 -23.52 13.30
CA PHE A 90 -17.13 -23.15 12.83
C PHE A 90 -17.07 -21.81 12.10
N PHE A 91 -18.18 -21.09 12.01
CA PHE A 91 -18.29 -19.84 11.25
C PHE A 91 -17.21 -18.80 11.62
N PRO A 92 -16.97 -18.45 12.89
CA PRO A 92 -15.93 -17.47 13.25
C PRO A 92 -14.51 -17.95 12.87
N TYR A 93 -14.26 -19.25 12.97
CA TYR A 93 -12.97 -19.85 12.64
C TYR A 93 -12.71 -19.84 11.13
N ILE A 94 -13.74 -20.10 10.31
CA ILE A 94 -13.64 -20.05 8.85
C ILE A 94 -13.39 -18.60 8.39
N LEU A 95 -14.10 -17.61 8.96
CA LEU A 95 -13.83 -16.21 8.65
C LEU A 95 -12.43 -15.77 9.06
N LEU A 96 -11.93 -16.24 10.21
CA LEU A 96 -10.56 -16.00 10.64
C LEU A 96 -9.55 -16.60 9.66
N LEU A 97 -9.78 -17.84 9.22
CA LEU A 97 -8.96 -18.51 8.21
C LEU A 97 -8.94 -17.71 6.90
N VAL A 98 -10.10 -17.25 6.43
CA VAL A 98 -10.19 -16.39 5.23
C VAL A 98 -9.41 -15.09 5.42
N ALA A 99 -9.50 -14.43 6.58
CA ALA A 99 -8.74 -13.22 6.87
C ALA A 99 -7.22 -13.46 6.84
N ILE A 100 -6.76 -14.58 7.41
CA ILE A 100 -5.35 -14.99 7.37
C ILE A 100 -4.92 -15.25 5.92
N LEU A 101 -5.71 -16.01 5.15
CA LEU A 101 -5.41 -16.30 3.75
C LEU A 101 -5.36 -15.02 2.90
N LEU A 102 -6.24 -14.06 3.14
CA LEU A 102 -6.24 -12.74 2.47
C LEU A 102 -5.02 -11.88 2.83
N TYR A 103 -4.43 -12.11 4.00
CA TYR A 103 -3.22 -11.41 4.44
C TYR A 103 -1.93 -11.99 3.84
N LEU A 104 -1.90 -13.29 3.48
CA LEU A 104 -0.72 -13.96 2.93
C LEU A 104 -0.16 -13.31 1.64
N PRO A 105 -0.96 -12.94 0.61
CA PRO A 105 -0.45 -12.25 -0.58
C PRO A 105 0.25 -10.92 -0.26
N CYS A 106 -0.26 -10.19 0.74
CA CYS A 106 0.32 -8.93 1.20
C CYS A 106 1.67 -9.16 1.88
N LEU A 107 1.75 -10.16 2.78
CA LEU A 107 3.02 -10.57 3.38
C LEU A 107 4.04 -11.01 2.33
N PHE A 108 3.62 -11.82 1.37
CA PHE A 108 4.50 -12.28 0.29
C PHE A 108 5.06 -11.10 -0.52
N TRP A 109 4.22 -10.12 -0.87
CA TRP A 109 4.66 -8.89 -1.54
C TRP A 109 5.70 -8.12 -0.70
N ARG A 110 5.40 -7.95 0.60
CA ARG A 110 6.23 -7.24 1.56
C ARG A 110 7.62 -7.86 1.74
N PHE A 111 7.72 -9.20 1.70
CA PHE A 111 9.01 -9.87 1.84
C PHE A 111 9.78 -10.02 0.53
N THR A 112 9.09 -10.21 -0.60
CA THR A 112 9.76 -10.60 -1.87
C THR A 112 9.93 -9.49 -2.89
N ALA A 113 9.11 -8.43 -2.85
CA ALA A 113 9.11 -7.36 -3.85
C ALA A 113 9.48 -6.02 -3.24
N THR A 114 8.99 -5.70 -2.05
CA THR A 114 9.25 -4.44 -1.34
C THR A 114 10.74 -4.08 -1.18
N PRO A 115 11.66 -4.96 -0.74
CA PRO A 115 13.06 -4.56 -0.59
C PRO A 115 13.73 -4.21 -1.93
N HIS A 116 13.43 -4.98 -2.99
CA HIS A 116 13.93 -4.71 -4.34
C HIS A 116 13.35 -3.41 -4.89
N LEU A 117 12.04 -3.20 -4.73
CA LEU A 117 11.36 -1.99 -5.18
C LEU A 117 11.86 -0.74 -4.44
N SER A 118 12.14 -0.83 -3.14
CA SER A 118 12.64 0.28 -2.33
C SER A 118 14.01 0.76 -2.79
N SER A 119 14.94 -0.17 -3.00
CA SER A 119 16.28 0.12 -3.54
C SER A 119 16.19 0.79 -4.90
N ASP A 120 15.44 0.18 -5.82
CA ASP A 120 15.35 0.63 -7.20
C ASP A 120 14.63 1.99 -7.33
N LEU A 121 13.55 2.20 -6.57
CA LEU A 121 12.81 3.46 -6.59
C LEU A 121 13.63 4.60 -6.00
N LYS A 122 14.37 4.34 -4.91
CA LYS A 122 15.29 5.32 -4.33
C LYS A 122 16.39 5.70 -5.33
N PHE A 123 16.97 4.73 -6.02
CA PHE A 123 17.95 4.97 -7.07
C PHE A 123 17.38 5.83 -8.22
N ILE A 124 16.18 5.48 -8.73
CA ILE A 124 15.53 6.23 -9.80
C ILE A 124 15.28 7.68 -9.37
N MET A 125 14.76 7.91 -8.16
CA MET A 125 14.48 9.26 -7.65
C MET A 125 15.75 10.10 -7.46
N GLU A 126 16.82 9.51 -6.89
CA GLU A 126 18.09 10.22 -6.72
C GLU A 126 18.71 10.61 -8.05
N GLU A 127 18.67 9.72 -9.04
CA GLU A 127 19.22 10.00 -10.36
C GLU A 127 18.34 10.99 -11.15
N LEU A 128 17.02 11.00 -10.96
CA LEU A 128 16.13 12.04 -11.49
C LEU A 128 16.48 13.43 -10.91
N ASP A 129 16.66 13.53 -9.60
CA ASP A 129 17.07 14.78 -8.93
C ASP A 129 18.46 15.25 -9.41
N LYS A 130 19.42 14.32 -9.59
CA LYS A 130 20.75 14.64 -10.14
C LYS A 130 20.68 15.12 -11.58
N ALA A 131 19.87 14.48 -12.42
CA ALA A 131 19.71 14.85 -13.81
C ALA A 131 19.06 16.24 -13.96
N TYR A 132 18.07 16.55 -13.10
CA TYR A 132 17.51 17.90 -12.98
C TYR A 132 18.56 18.94 -12.60
N ASN A 133 19.36 18.69 -11.56
CA ASN A 133 20.42 19.61 -11.15
C ASN A 133 21.51 19.79 -12.22
N ARG A 134 21.84 18.74 -12.98
CA ARG A 134 22.77 18.86 -14.12
C ARG A 134 22.18 19.71 -15.24
N ALA A 135 20.89 19.56 -15.53
CA ALA A 135 20.21 20.38 -16.54
C ALA A 135 20.21 21.87 -16.16
N ILE A 136 19.92 22.20 -14.90
CA ILE A 136 20.01 23.60 -14.41
C ILE A 136 21.45 24.13 -14.53
N LYS A 137 22.45 23.34 -14.09
CA LYS A 137 23.86 23.76 -14.19
C LYS A 137 24.29 24.00 -15.63
N ALA A 138 23.88 23.15 -16.58
CA ALA A 138 24.13 23.34 -17.99
C ALA A 138 23.47 24.62 -18.51
N ALA A 139 22.19 24.84 -18.19
CA ALA A 139 21.46 26.06 -18.55
C ALA A 139 22.14 27.34 -18.01
N ASN A 140 22.59 27.32 -16.75
CA ASN A 140 23.33 28.44 -16.13
C ASN A 140 24.70 28.66 -16.79
N SER A 141 25.41 27.60 -17.19
CA SER A 141 26.72 27.71 -17.81
C SER A 141 26.67 28.41 -19.17
N ILE A 142 25.61 28.18 -19.95
CA ILE A 142 25.35 28.84 -21.24
C ILE A 142 25.22 30.35 -21.04
N ARG A 143 24.54 30.80 -19.98
CA ARG A 143 24.44 32.24 -19.65
C ARG A 143 25.77 32.84 -19.18
N SER A 144 26.57 32.12 -18.39
CA SER A 144 27.86 32.65 -17.92
C SER A 144 28.93 32.77 -19.03
N GLY A 145 28.78 32.00 -20.12
CA GLY A 145 29.63 32.15 -21.31
C GLY A 145 29.35 33.43 -22.11
N ASP A 146 28.13 33.95 -22.01
CA ASP A 146 27.66 35.15 -22.72
C ASP A 146 28.09 36.47 -22.04
N HIS A 147 28.76 36.40 -20.89
CA HIS A 147 29.16 37.56 -20.08
C HIS A 147 30.67 37.85 -20.10
N ARG A 148 31.43 37.28 -21.04
CA ARG A 148 32.82 37.72 -21.27
C ARG A 148 32.81 38.99 -22.12
N ASP A 149 33.47 40.03 -21.61
CA ASP A 149 33.42 41.40 -22.09
C ASP A 149 33.59 41.58 -23.62
N PRO A 150 32.89 42.56 -24.23
CA PRO A 150 32.90 42.85 -25.65
C PRO A 150 34.12 43.71 -26.05
N THR A 151 35.33 43.23 -25.78
CA THR A 151 36.56 43.85 -26.29
C THR A 151 37.61 42.80 -26.56
N ASP A 152 37.45 42.07 -27.65
CA ASP A 152 38.49 41.95 -28.69
C ASP A 152 38.17 40.83 -29.70
N LEU A 153 38.28 41.22 -30.98
CA LEU A 153 38.53 40.41 -32.18
C LEU A 153 37.35 39.73 -32.93
N VAL A 154 36.94 40.43 -34.00
CA VAL A 154 36.67 39.98 -35.39
C VAL A 154 35.59 38.90 -35.66
N PRO A 155 34.62 39.15 -36.58
CA PRO A 155 33.52 38.23 -36.87
C PRO A 155 33.91 37.22 -37.96
N ALA A 156 34.31 36.00 -37.58
CA ALA A 156 34.47 34.90 -38.53
C ALA A 156 34.47 33.48 -37.92
N VAL A 157 33.73 33.18 -36.85
CA VAL A 157 33.59 31.79 -36.35
C VAL A 157 32.25 31.56 -35.64
N SER A 158 31.12 31.73 -36.33
CA SER A 158 29.77 31.51 -35.74
C SER A 158 29.17 30.13 -36.00
N GLU A 159 29.86 29.25 -36.72
CA GLU A 159 29.41 27.86 -36.97
C GLU A 159 30.23 26.83 -36.18
N ASN A 160 31.55 27.03 -36.03
CA ASN A 160 32.39 26.06 -35.31
C ASN A 160 32.28 26.18 -33.78
N LEU A 161 31.92 27.35 -33.24
CA LEU A 161 31.69 27.54 -31.81
C LEU A 161 30.36 26.90 -31.37
N THR A 162 29.30 27.02 -32.18
CA THR A 162 28.01 26.36 -31.96
C THR A 162 28.16 24.85 -32.11
N GLN A 163 28.91 24.37 -33.10
CA GLN A 163 29.16 22.94 -33.28
C GLN A 163 30.02 22.34 -32.15
N SER A 164 31.05 23.05 -31.68
CA SER A 164 31.83 22.62 -30.50
C SER A 164 31.08 22.77 -29.17
N LEU A 165 30.13 23.72 -29.04
CA LEU A 165 29.21 23.82 -27.89
C LEU A 165 28.24 22.63 -27.83
N TRP A 166 27.76 22.17 -28.99
CA TRP A 166 26.97 20.95 -29.10
C TRP A 166 27.81 19.69 -28.87
N GLU A 167 29.07 19.64 -29.31
CA GLU A 167 29.98 18.52 -29.03
C GLU A 167 30.47 18.47 -27.56
N ILE A 168 30.61 19.60 -26.86
CA ILE A 168 30.88 19.65 -25.41
C ILE A 168 29.63 19.24 -24.61
N SER A 169 28.45 19.61 -25.09
CA SER A 169 27.17 19.07 -24.60
C SER A 169 27.13 17.54 -24.79
N GLU A 170 27.47 17.00 -25.97
CA GLU A 170 27.45 15.56 -26.24
C GLU A 170 28.51 14.77 -25.45
N SER A 171 29.68 15.35 -25.17
CA SER A 171 30.77 14.67 -24.43
C SER A 171 30.60 14.68 -22.90
N HIS A 172 29.91 15.68 -22.33
CA HIS A 172 29.54 15.69 -20.90
C HIS A 172 28.18 15.05 -20.59
N PHE A 173 27.28 14.93 -21.58
CA PHE A 173 25.98 14.27 -21.42
C PHE A 173 26.02 12.81 -21.88
N LYS A 174 26.87 12.02 -21.23
CA LYS A 174 26.86 10.56 -21.35
C LYS A 174 25.50 10.06 -20.83
N TYR A 175 24.63 9.64 -21.76
CA TYR A 175 23.30 9.01 -21.62
C TYR A 175 22.76 8.99 -20.19
N PRO A 176 21.63 9.67 -19.87
CA PRO A 176 21.11 9.69 -18.52
C PRO A 176 20.94 8.25 -18.04
N ILE A 177 21.73 7.86 -17.03
CA ILE A 177 21.81 6.49 -16.49
C ILE A 177 20.40 5.96 -16.17
N VAL A 178 19.49 6.86 -15.79
CA VAL A 178 18.05 6.63 -15.59
C VAL A 178 17.37 6.06 -16.82
N GLU A 179 17.59 6.61 -18.01
CA GLU A 179 16.91 6.18 -19.23
C GLU A 179 17.34 4.77 -19.64
N GLN A 180 18.64 4.48 -19.56
CA GLN A 180 19.17 3.14 -19.84
C GLN A 180 18.70 2.12 -18.79
N TYR A 181 18.59 2.56 -17.53
CA TYR A 181 18.05 1.74 -16.45
C TYR A 181 16.56 1.42 -16.68
N LEU A 182 15.74 2.42 -17.05
CA LEU A 182 14.33 2.21 -17.37
C LEU A 182 14.14 1.35 -18.63
N LYS A 183 14.99 1.51 -19.65
CA LYS A 183 15.03 0.61 -20.82
C LYS A 183 15.33 -0.84 -20.43
N THR A 184 16.25 -1.05 -19.48
CA THR A 184 16.57 -2.38 -18.95
C THR A 184 15.37 -2.97 -18.21
N LYS A 185 14.69 -2.17 -17.37
CA LYS A 185 13.48 -2.59 -16.65
C LYS A 185 12.28 -2.86 -17.56
N LYS A 186 12.22 -2.25 -18.75
CA LYS A 186 11.22 -2.57 -19.77
C LYS A 186 11.31 -4.02 -20.26
N ASN A 187 12.52 -4.60 -20.28
CA ASN A 187 12.71 -5.98 -20.75
C ASN A 187 12.54 -7.05 -19.65
N SER A 188 12.40 -6.61 -18.38
CA SER A 188 12.16 -7.49 -17.24
C SER A 188 10.67 -7.59 -16.92
N ARG A 189 10.24 -8.77 -16.48
CA ARG A 189 8.83 -9.06 -16.08
C ARG A 189 8.70 -9.73 -14.71
N CYS A 190 9.79 -9.88 -13.97
CA CYS A 190 9.77 -10.65 -12.72
C CYS A 190 8.89 -9.98 -11.65
N LEU A 191 8.96 -8.64 -11.55
CA LEU A 191 8.28 -7.89 -10.51
C LEU A 191 6.77 -7.79 -10.81
N ILE A 192 6.40 -7.56 -12.06
CA ILE A 192 4.99 -7.54 -12.47
C ILE A 192 4.33 -8.92 -12.38
N ILE A 193 5.05 -10.01 -12.67
CA ILE A 193 4.53 -11.37 -12.46
C ILE A 193 4.22 -11.61 -10.97
N LYS A 194 5.13 -11.27 -10.06
CA LYS A 194 4.88 -11.37 -8.61
C LYS A 194 3.66 -10.54 -8.19
N TYR A 195 3.54 -9.32 -8.71
CA TYR A 195 2.39 -8.45 -8.42
C TYR A 195 1.06 -9.06 -8.87
N ILE A 196 1.00 -9.53 -10.12
CA ILE A 196 -0.20 -10.14 -10.69
C ILE A 196 -0.57 -11.41 -9.94
N ILE A 197 0.41 -12.26 -9.57
CA ILE A 197 0.18 -13.46 -8.77
C ILE A 197 -0.44 -13.10 -7.41
N CYS A 198 0.08 -12.09 -6.71
CA CYS A 198 -0.51 -11.64 -5.44
C CYS A 198 -1.96 -11.19 -5.62
N ARG A 199 -2.24 -10.37 -6.64
CA ARG A 199 -3.58 -9.86 -6.90
C ARG A 199 -4.55 -10.97 -7.31
N LEU A 200 -4.11 -11.89 -8.15
CA LEU A 200 -4.89 -13.05 -8.57
C LEU A 200 -5.22 -13.95 -7.38
N LEU A 201 -4.24 -14.22 -6.52
CA LEU A 201 -4.46 -14.99 -5.30
C LEU A 201 -5.49 -14.31 -4.39
N THR A 202 -5.39 -12.98 -4.19
CA THR A 202 -6.41 -12.22 -3.45
C THR A 202 -7.80 -12.35 -4.10
N LEU A 203 -7.91 -12.19 -5.43
CA LEU A 203 -9.19 -12.31 -6.14
C LEU A 203 -9.81 -13.69 -5.97
N VAL A 204 -9.02 -14.76 -6.11
CA VAL A 204 -9.47 -16.14 -5.96
C VAL A 204 -9.96 -16.39 -4.53
N ILE A 205 -9.24 -15.92 -3.51
CA ILE A 205 -9.64 -16.09 -2.13
C ILE A 205 -10.95 -15.33 -1.84
N ILE A 206 -11.11 -14.09 -2.32
CA ILE A 206 -12.36 -13.34 -2.17
C ILE A 206 -13.50 -14.05 -2.89
N PHE A 207 -13.28 -14.56 -4.10
CA PHE A 207 -14.29 -15.33 -4.84
C PHE A 207 -14.77 -16.56 -4.07
N ILE A 208 -13.84 -17.36 -3.54
CA ILE A 208 -14.15 -18.53 -2.71
C ILE A 208 -14.91 -18.10 -1.45
N ALA A 209 -14.52 -17.00 -0.81
CA ALA A 209 -15.19 -16.48 0.36
C ALA A 209 -16.62 -16.01 0.05
N CYS A 210 -16.86 -15.36 -1.09
CA CYS A 210 -18.20 -15.01 -1.56
C CYS A 210 -19.07 -16.24 -1.79
N LEU A 211 -18.54 -17.29 -2.42
CA LEU A 211 -19.26 -18.56 -2.62
C LEU A 211 -19.62 -19.19 -1.27
N TYR A 212 -18.67 -19.23 -0.33
CA TYR A 212 -18.90 -19.73 1.03
C TYR A 212 -19.98 -18.93 1.76
N LEU A 213 -19.90 -17.59 1.74
CA LEU A 213 -20.88 -16.72 2.40
C LEU A 213 -22.26 -16.84 1.75
N GLY A 214 -22.34 -16.92 0.43
CA GLY A 214 -23.58 -17.15 -0.30
C GLY A 214 -24.22 -18.49 0.06
N TYR A 215 -23.40 -19.55 0.11
CA TYR A 215 -23.84 -20.88 0.58
C TYR A 215 -24.33 -20.84 2.03
N TYR A 216 -23.59 -20.18 2.92
CA TYR A 216 -23.97 -20.02 4.33
C TYR A 216 -25.30 -19.29 4.50
N ILE A 217 -25.52 -18.19 3.77
CA ILE A 217 -26.77 -17.42 3.82
C ILE A 217 -27.96 -18.26 3.34
N SER A 218 -27.78 -19.01 2.25
CA SER A 218 -28.81 -19.91 1.72
C SER A 218 -29.17 -20.99 2.75
N LEU A 219 -28.16 -21.58 3.40
CA LEU A 219 -28.35 -22.62 4.40
C LEU A 219 -29.02 -22.08 5.65
N SER A 220 -28.52 -20.96 6.17
CA SER A 220 -29.00 -20.30 7.39
C SER A 220 -30.47 -19.89 7.30
N SER A 221 -31.04 -19.72 6.11
CA SER A 221 -32.47 -19.43 5.99
C SER A 221 -33.38 -20.62 6.29
N LEU A 222 -32.83 -21.84 6.35
CA LEU A 222 -33.55 -23.09 6.49
C LEU A 222 -33.18 -23.88 7.76
N SER A 223 -32.07 -23.53 8.44
CA SER A 223 -31.39 -24.41 9.41
C SER A 223 -31.32 -23.90 10.86
N ASP A 224 -32.22 -22.99 11.27
CA ASP A 224 -32.21 -22.42 12.63
C ASP A 224 -32.63 -23.42 13.73
N GLU A 225 -33.39 -24.46 13.37
CA GLU A 225 -33.95 -25.45 14.29
C GLU A 225 -33.54 -26.87 13.89
N PHE A 226 -33.18 -27.70 14.88
CA PHE A 226 -32.83 -29.09 14.64
C PHE A 226 -33.29 -30.00 15.77
N LEU A 227 -33.48 -31.28 15.43
CA LEU A 227 -33.83 -32.33 16.36
C LEU A 227 -32.54 -33.03 16.82
N CYS A 228 -32.37 -33.17 18.13
CA CYS A 228 -31.22 -33.79 18.76
C CYS A 228 -31.65 -35.05 19.53
N THR A 229 -30.99 -36.17 19.25
CA THR A 229 -31.19 -37.42 20.00
C THR A 229 -30.11 -37.58 21.07
N ILE A 230 -30.49 -37.51 22.34
CA ILE A 230 -29.60 -37.69 23.50
C ILE A 230 -29.45 -39.17 23.91
N LYS A 231 -30.25 -40.08 23.35
CA LYS A 231 -30.22 -41.52 23.61
C LYS A 231 -29.02 -42.21 22.96
N THR A 232 -27.83 -41.99 23.51
CA THR A 232 -26.60 -42.70 23.12
C THR A 232 -25.98 -43.40 24.33
N GLY A 233 -25.25 -44.50 24.07
CA GLY A 233 -24.56 -45.26 25.12
C GLY A 233 -25.50 -45.78 26.22
N ILE A 234 -25.22 -45.39 27.47
CA ILE A 234 -25.93 -45.85 28.68
C ILE A 234 -27.38 -45.33 28.73
N LEU A 235 -27.66 -44.17 28.13
CA LEU A 235 -29.00 -43.57 28.11
C LEU A 235 -29.92 -44.18 27.03
N LYS A 236 -29.45 -45.16 26.27
CA LYS A 236 -30.23 -45.78 25.18
C LYS A 236 -31.45 -46.56 25.70
N ASN A 237 -31.33 -47.20 26.87
CA ASN A 237 -32.39 -48.02 27.46
C ASN A 237 -33.25 -47.26 28.49
N ASP A 238 -32.97 -45.98 28.73
CA ASP A 238 -33.71 -45.19 29.72
C ASP A 238 -35.04 -44.68 29.13
N THR A 239 -36.15 -45.02 29.79
CA THR A 239 -37.51 -44.61 29.39
C THR A 239 -37.89 -43.24 29.93
N THR A 240 -37.13 -42.68 30.88
CA THR A 240 -37.39 -41.34 31.45
C THR A 240 -36.94 -40.20 30.52
N VAL A 241 -36.13 -40.53 29.51
CA VAL A 241 -35.52 -39.58 28.58
C VAL A 241 -36.29 -39.59 27.24
N PRO A 242 -36.69 -38.42 26.70
CA PRO A 242 -37.36 -38.36 25.40
C PRO A 242 -36.45 -38.82 24.26
N GLU A 243 -37.04 -39.35 23.19
CA GLU A 243 -36.28 -39.85 22.04
C GLU A 243 -35.62 -38.71 21.24
N VAL A 244 -36.32 -37.58 21.12
CA VAL A 244 -35.86 -36.38 20.40
C VAL A 244 -36.11 -35.13 21.24
N VAL A 245 -35.19 -34.18 21.16
CA VAL A 245 -35.33 -32.86 21.77
C VAL A 245 -35.17 -31.82 20.67
N GLN A 246 -36.05 -30.81 20.64
CA GLN A 246 -35.93 -29.70 19.70
C GLN A 246 -34.93 -28.68 20.24
N CYS A 247 -33.92 -28.36 19.45
CA CYS A 247 -32.90 -27.38 19.78
C CYS A 247 -32.88 -26.26 18.74
N LYS A 248 -32.62 -25.04 19.21
CA LYS A 248 -32.53 -23.85 18.40
C LYS A 248 -31.19 -23.16 18.62
N LEU A 249 -30.56 -22.73 17.53
CA LEU A 249 -29.33 -21.95 17.58
C LEU A 249 -29.68 -20.46 17.67
N ILE A 250 -29.27 -19.81 18.75
CA ILE A 250 -29.67 -18.41 19.04
C ILE A 250 -28.80 -17.43 18.25
N ALA A 251 -27.54 -17.77 17.98
CA ALA A 251 -26.56 -16.89 17.33
C ALA A 251 -26.65 -16.85 15.78
N VAL A 252 -27.47 -17.71 15.16
CA VAL A 252 -27.51 -17.83 13.68
C VAL A 252 -28.03 -16.56 13.00
N GLY A 253 -29.00 -15.88 13.62
CA GLY A 253 -29.50 -14.60 13.10
C GLY A 253 -28.41 -13.52 13.00
N VAL A 254 -27.52 -13.45 14.00
CA VAL A 254 -26.37 -12.53 14.01
C VAL A 254 -25.40 -12.90 12.92
N PHE A 255 -24.98 -14.18 12.85
CA PHE A 255 -24.07 -14.64 11.81
C PHE A 255 -24.62 -14.46 10.39
N LYS A 256 -25.93 -14.57 10.19
CA LYS A 256 -26.59 -14.28 8.92
C LYS A 256 -26.44 -12.81 8.52
N VAL A 257 -26.72 -11.88 9.44
CA VAL A 257 -26.55 -10.43 9.20
C VAL A 257 -25.07 -10.10 8.91
N LEU A 258 -24.15 -10.64 9.72
CA LEU A 258 -22.71 -10.47 9.51
C LEU A 258 -22.28 -11.02 8.15
N SER A 259 -22.81 -12.16 7.73
CA SER A 259 -22.51 -12.77 6.43
C SER A 259 -23.00 -11.92 5.27
N TYR A 260 -24.19 -11.31 5.38
CA TYR A 260 -24.71 -10.38 4.37
C TYR A 260 -23.81 -9.14 4.23
N ILE A 261 -23.42 -8.54 5.35
CA ILE A 261 -22.53 -7.37 5.36
C ILE A 261 -21.18 -7.72 4.71
N ASN A 262 -20.60 -8.86 5.08
CA ASN A 262 -19.32 -9.30 4.53
C ASN A 262 -19.40 -9.61 3.03
N LEU A 263 -20.46 -10.30 2.60
CA LEU A 263 -20.70 -10.62 1.19
C LEU A 263 -20.85 -9.35 0.35
N LEU A 264 -21.65 -8.38 0.81
CA LEU A 264 -21.85 -7.11 0.10
C LEU A 264 -20.52 -6.37 -0.09
N ILE A 265 -19.72 -6.28 0.96
CA ILE A 265 -18.44 -5.57 0.90
C ILE A 265 -17.44 -6.31 0.00
N TYR A 266 -17.38 -7.64 0.07
CA TYR A 266 -16.54 -8.42 -0.84
C TYR A 266 -16.95 -8.27 -2.31
N LEU A 267 -18.24 -8.21 -2.62
CA LEU A 267 -18.71 -7.90 -3.97
C LEU A 267 -18.30 -6.49 -4.45
N LEU A 268 -18.21 -5.51 -3.56
CA LEU A 268 -17.71 -4.16 -3.88
C LEU A 268 -16.17 -4.12 -4.04
N VAL A 269 -15.44 -4.92 -3.26
CA VAL A 269 -13.97 -5.00 -3.33
C VAL A 269 -13.50 -5.78 -4.55
N MET A 270 -14.24 -6.78 -5.02
CA MET A 270 -13.87 -7.60 -6.19
C MET A 270 -13.55 -6.76 -7.45
N PRO A 271 -14.41 -5.83 -7.90
CA PRO A 271 -14.10 -4.94 -9.02
C PRO A 271 -12.84 -4.08 -8.80
N LEU A 272 -12.57 -3.64 -7.56
CA LEU A 272 -11.38 -2.87 -7.23
C LEU A 272 -10.10 -3.71 -7.40
N VAL A 273 -10.14 -4.98 -7.00
CA VAL A 273 -9.02 -5.92 -7.20
C VAL A 273 -8.81 -6.21 -8.68
N VAL A 274 -9.89 -6.40 -9.44
CA VAL A 274 -9.83 -6.59 -10.90
C VAL A 274 -9.22 -5.35 -11.57
N TYR A 275 -9.66 -4.15 -11.20
CA TYR A 275 -9.09 -2.90 -11.68
C TYR A 275 -7.60 -2.77 -11.33
N ALA A 276 -7.18 -3.19 -10.13
CA ALA A 276 -5.77 -3.21 -9.73
C ALA A 276 -4.91 -4.17 -10.57
N MET A 277 -5.47 -5.28 -11.06
CA MET A 277 -4.76 -6.21 -11.96
C MET A 277 -4.45 -5.59 -13.33
N PHE A 278 -5.27 -4.68 -13.82
CA PHE A 278 -5.06 -4.00 -15.10
C PHE A 278 -4.06 -2.84 -14.98
N VAL A 279 -2.84 -3.15 -14.53
CA VAL A 279 -1.72 -2.23 -14.33
C VAL A 279 -1.48 -1.30 -15.54
N PRO A 280 -1.42 -1.77 -16.80
CA PRO A 280 -1.14 -0.90 -17.94
C PRO A 280 -2.25 0.11 -18.25
N TRP A 281 -3.50 -0.17 -17.82
CA TRP A 281 -4.64 0.73 -18.03
C TRP A 281 -4.67 1.85 -16.98
N ARG A 282 -4.14 1.60 -15.77
CA ARG A 282 -4.05 2.61 -14.71
C ARG A 282 -3.04 3.71 -15.01
N TRP A 283 -2.19 3.52 -16.02
CA TRP A 283 -1.15 4.46 -16.36
C TRP A 283 -1.73 5.77 -16.90
N ASN A 284 -1.39 6.88 -16.23
CA ASN A 284 -1.62 8.22 -16.75
C ASN A 284 -0.31 8.78 -17.32
N SER A 285 -0.32 9.23 -18.58
CA SER A 285 0.86 9.72 -19.31
C SER A 285 1.44 11.05 -18.78
N GLY A 286 0.93 11.57 -17.66
CA GLY A 286 1.19 12.94 -17.20
C GLY A 286 2.55 13.17 -16.55
N ILE A 287 3.10 12.21 -15.80
CA ILE A 287 4.26 12.48 -14.93
C ILE A 287 5.58 12.55 -15.68
N LEU A 288 5.84 11.57 -16.54
CA LEU A 288 7.10 11.54 -17.31
C LEU A 288 7.12 12.64 -18.38
N LYS A 289 5.96 13.12 -18.80
CA LYS A 289 5.79 14.27 -19.70
C LYS A 289 6.29 15.58 -19.08
N VAL A 290 6.21 15.75 -17.77
CA VAL A 290 6.77 16.95 -17.10
C VAL A 290 8.30 16.97 -17.23
N TYR A 291 8.94 15.79 -17.19
CA TYR A 291 10.40 15.66 -17.36
C TYR A 291 10.88 15.82 -18.80
N GLU A 292 9.98 15.80 -19.79
CA GLU A 292 10.27 16.07 -21.22
C GLU A 292 10.68 17.53 -21.47
N ILE A 293 10.36 18.43 -20.53
CA ILE A 293 10.75 19.85 -20.56
C ILE A 293 12.28 20.00 -20.41
N LEU A 294 12.98 19.00 -19.86
CA LEU A 294 14.43 19.05 -19.75
C LEU A 294 15.07 18.70 -21.11
N PRO A 295 15.98 19.54 -21.63
CA PRO A 295 16.68 19.28 -22.91
C PRO A 295 17.55 18.01 -22.88
N THR A 296 17.73 17.41 -21.70
CA THR A 296 18.59 16.25 -21.46
C THR A 296 17.82 14.92 -21.34
N PHE A 297 16.49 14.94 -21.44
CA PHE A 297 15.63 13.75 -21.30
C PHE A 297 14.79 13.50 -22.56
N ASP A 298 15.20 12.55 -23.41
CA ASP A 298 14.40 12.12 -24.56
C ASP A 298 13.43 10.99 -24.13
N VAL A 299 12.26 11.38 -23.61
CA VAL A 299 11.26 10.49 -22.99
C VAL A 299 10.37 9.79 -24.02
N LEU A 300 10.38 10.23 -25.29
CA LEU A 300 9.42 9.86 -26.34
C LEU A 300 9.41 8.36 -26.71
N LYS A 301 10.41 7.57 -26.30
CA LYS A 301 10.50 6.11 -26.60
C LYS A 301 9.99 5.19 -25.47
N LEU A 302 9.58 5.73 -24.31
CA LEU A 302 9.17 4.92 -23.16
C LEU A 302 7.67 4.59 -23.08
N LYS A 303 6.87 4.95 -24.08
CA LYS A 303 5.47 4.51 -24.16
C LYS A 303 5.40 2.98 -24.29
N SER A 304 5.11 2.29 -23.19
CA SER A 304 4.77 0.86 -23.20
C SER A 304 3.37 0.68 -22.63
N LYS A 305 2.44 0.19 -23.47
CA LYS A 305 1.15 -0.34 -23.02
C LYS A 305 1.24 -1.82 -22.62
N CYS A 306 2.45 -2.37 -22.50
CA CYS A 306 2.66 -3.78 -22.20
C CYS A 306 2.78 -4.05 -20.69
N PHE A 307 2.54 -5.30 -20.30
CA PHE A 307 2.77 -5.83 -18.96
C PHE A 307 4.27 -6.05 -18.73
N ASP A 308 4.99 -4.94 -18.51
CA ASP A 308 6.42 -4.93 -18.22
C ASP A 308 6.66 -4.37 -16.81
N ASP A 309 7.81 -4.69 -16.19
CA ASP A 309 8.16 -4.16 -14.86
C ASP A 309 8.18 -2.62 -14.87
N LEU A 310 8.56 -2.00 -16.01
CA LEU A 310 8.54 -0.55 -16.20
C LEU A 310 7.16 0.08 -15.88
N SER A 311 6.07 -0.53 -16.34
CA SER A 311 4.71 -0.03 -16.10
C SER A 311 4.38 0.03 -14.61
N LEU A 312 4.87 -0.95 -13.84
CA LEU A 312 4.69 -1.02 -12.41
C LEU A 312 5.59 -0.01 -11.67
N TYR A 313 6.86 0.13 -12.06
CA TYR A 313 7.73 1.18 -11.51
C TYR A 313 7.18 2.58 -11.75
N LEU A 314 6.59 2.85 -12.92
CA LEU A 314 5.99 4.15 -13.23
C LEU A 314 4.79 4.47 -12.31
N LEU A 315 3.93 3.48 -12.01
CA LEU A 315 2.84 3.63 -11.04
C LEU A 315 3.35 3.90 -9.61
N PHE A 316 4.41 3.20 -9.19
CA PHE A 316 5.03 3.46 -7.89
C PHE A 316 5.74 4.81 -7.84
N LEU A 317 6.34 5.24 -8.96
CA LEU A 317 6.94 6.55 -9.06
C LEU A 317 5.86 7.62 -8.92
N GLU A 318 4.74 7.50 -9.64
CA GLU A 318 3.57 8.39 -9.56
C GLU A 318 3.10 8.61 -8.12
N GLU A 319 2.96 7.54 -7.34
CA GLU A 319 2.51 7.67 -5.96
C GLU A 319 3.55 8.30 -5.02
N ASN A 320 4.84 8.23 -5.38
CA ASN A 320 5.95 8.80 -4.62
C ASN A 320 6.47 10.14 -5.18
N VAL A 321 5.84 10.66 -6.24
CA VAL A 321 6.23 11.93 -6.87
C VAL A 321 6.18 13.10 -5.87
N SER A 322 5.33 13.04 -4.84
CA SER A 322 5.26 14.08 -3.81
C SER A 322 6.54 14.25 -2.99
N GLU A 323 7.40 13.23 -2.94
CA GLU A 323 8.70 13.27 -2.26
C GLU A 323 9.79 13.92 -3.13
N LEU A 324 9.60 13.95 -4.45
CA LEU A 324 10.54 14.55 -5.40
C LEU A 324 10.42 16.08 -5.36
N LYS A 325 11.46 16.76 -4.85
CA LYS A 325 11.57 18.22 -4.87
C LYS A 325 11.71 18.76 -6.30
N SER A 326 12.48 18.07 -7.16
CA SER A 326 12.64 18.43 -8.57
C SER A 326 11.31 18.45 -9.31
N PHE A 327 10.44 17.46 -9.08
CA PHE A 327 9.14 17.38 -9.77
C PHE A 327 8.23 18.56 -9.42
N LYS A 328 8.14 18.93 -8.14
CA LYS A 328 7.32 20.09 -7.71
C LYS A 328 7.77 21.36 -8.42
N CYS A 329 9.08 21.55 -8.50
CA CYS A 329 9.67 22.70 -9.17
C CYS A 329 9.39 22.69 -10.68
N LEU A 330 9.53 21.52 -11.31
CA LEU A 330 9.29 21.35 -12.74
C LEU A 330 7.81 21.51 -13.11
N LYS A 331 6.90 21.11 -12.22
CA LYS A 331 5.45 21.32 -12.41
C LYS A 331 5.06 22.80 -12.32
N VAL A 332 5.68 23.55 -11.42
CA VAL A 332 5.53 25.01 -11.35
C VAL A 332 6.08 25.64 -12.64
N LEU A 333 7.23 25.18 -13.11
CA LEU A 333 7.84 25.62 -14.35
C LEU A 333 6.94 25.37 -15.56
N GLU A 334 6.34 24.17 -15.67
CA GLU A 334 5.37 23.82 -16.72
C GLU A 334 4.15 24.76 -16.69
N ASN A 335 3.58 25.00 -15.51
CA ASN A 335 2.43 25.90 -15.37
C ASN A 335 2.75 27.35 -15.76
N ILE A 336 3.94 27.86 -15.41
CA ILE A 336 4.37 29.22 -15.77
C ILE A 336 4.66 29.30 -17.27
N ALA A 337 5.33 28.30 -17.85
CA ALA A 337 5.60 28.24 -19.29
C ALA A 337 4.30 28.23 -20.13
N VAL A 338 3.27 27.49 -19.68
CA VAL A 338 1.95 27.49 -20.33
C VAL A 338 1.23 28.83 -20.16
N SER A 339 1.38 29.51 -19.01
CA SER A 339 0.72 30.79 -18.72
C SER A 339 1.34 31.96 -19.47
N GLU A 340 2.67 32.01 -19.58
CA GLU A 340 3.39 33.18 -20.12
C GLU A 340 3.90 32.99 -21.56
N LYS A 341 3.80 31.79 -22.15
CA LYS A 341 4.40 31.44 -23.47
C LYS A 341 5.90 31.80 -23.56
N VAL A 342 6.62 31.69 -22.45
CA VAL A 342 8.06 31.99 -22.36
C VAL A 342 8.88 30.73 -22.68
N ASP A 343 10.00 30.91 -23.37
CA ASP A 343 10.92 29.83 -23.70
C ASP A 343 11.44 29.14 -22.43
N VAL A 344 11.27 27.82 -22.41
CA VAL A 344 11.62 26.91 -21.29
C VAL A 344 13.06 27.15 -20.79
N MET A 345 13.99 27.45 -21.71
CA MET A 345 15.39 27.70 -21.41
C MET A 345 15.59 28.96 -20.54
N GLN A 346 14.84 30.02 -20.79
CA GLN A 346 14.95 31.28 -20.06
C GLN A 346 14.35 31.18 -18.65
N LEU A 347 13.30 30.36 -18.50
CA LEU A 347 12.68 30.04 -17.23
C LEU A 347 13.60 29.15 -16.35
N LEU A 348 14.27 28.17 -16.95
CA LEU A 348 15.30 27.35 -16.30
C LEU A 348 16.50 28.19 -15.82
N VAL A 349 16.94 29.15 -16.62
CA VAL A 349 18.02 30.10 -16.28
C VAL A 349 17.62 31.01 -15.12
N ASN A 350 16.39 31.54 -15.10
CA ASN A 350 15.90 32.36 -13.98
C ASN A 350 15.79 31.54 -12.69
N LEU A 351 15.39 30.28 -12.78
CA LEU A 351 15.28 29.41 -11.60
C LEU A 351 16.65 29.03 -11.02
N GLY A 352 17.66 28.90 -11.89
CA GLY A 352 19.06 28.74 -11.50
C GLY A 352 19.69 29.96 -10.82
N THR A 353 19.10 31.16 -10.95
CA THR A 353 19.55 32.37 -10.23
C THR A 353 19.03 32.46 -8.79
N ILE A 354 17.92 31.78 -8.50
CA ILE A 354 17.40 31.64 -7.13
C ILE A 354 18.19 30.50 -6.48
N LYS A 355 19.43 30.84 -6.11
CA LYS A 355 20.46 30.01 -5.49
C LYS A 355 19.88 28.86 -4.65
N THR A 356 20.08 27.62 -5.12
CA THR A 356 19.78 26.37 -4.39
C THR A 356 20.75 26.08 -3.23
N ASP A 357 21.70 26.98 -2.92
CA ASP A 357 22.73 26.76 -1.89
C ASP A 357 22.21 26.90 -0.45
N THR A 358 20.95 27.27 -0.22
CA THR A 358 20.34 27.25 1.13
C THR A 358 19.72 25.90 1.50
N ILE A 359 19.80 24.87 0.63
CA ILE A 359 19.14 23.56 0.85
C ILE A 359 20.11 22.40 1.10
N ASP A 360 21.43 22.59 0.96
CA ASP A 360 22.42 21.64 1.47
C ASP A 360 23.07 22.22 2.74
N GLY A 361 22.61 21.75 3.89
CA GLY A 361 23.16 22.11 5.19
C GLY A 361 24.63 21.70 5.30
N LYS A 362 25.52 22.68 5.26
CA LYS A 362 26.85 22.60 5.87
C LYS A 362 27.24 23.99 6.37
N PRO A 363 27.45 24.19 7.68
CA PRO A 363 27.81 25.51 8.19
C PRO A 363 29.26 25.80 7.80
N GLY A 364 29.43 26.70 6.82
CA GLY A 364 30.72 27.24 6.44
C GLY A 364 31.17 28.26 7.48
N THR A 365 32.29 27.93 8.12
CA THR A 365 33.19 28.79 8.87
C THR A 365 33.39 30.12 8.13
N ALA A 366 32.92 31.22 8.72
CA ALA A 366 33.27 32.57 8.29
C ALA A 366 34.02 33.24 9.45
N VAL A 367 35.34 33.26 9.29
CA VAL A 367 36.24 34.19 9.96
C VAL A 367 35.77 35.59 9.60
N LEU A 368 35.38 36.38 10.61
CA LEU A 368 35.11 37.81 10.45
C LEU A 368 36.22 38.56 11.17
N GLU A 369 37.07 39.22 10.38
CA GLU A 369 38.00 40.24 10.83
C GLU A 369 37.24 41.34 11.56
N LYS A 370 37.75 41.73 12.73
CA LYS A 370 37.24 42.81 13.57
C LYS A 370 38.29 43.93 13.55
N PRO A 371 37.93 45.19 13.26
CA PRO A 371 38.79 46.31 13.60
C PRO A 371 38.66 46.68 15.09
N GLU A 372 39.80 47.05 15.65
CA GLU A 372 40.11 47.56 16.99
C GLU A 372 39.15 48.66 17.49
N GLU A 373 38.95 48.91 18.79
CA GLU A 373 39.97 49.34 19.73
C GLU A 373 39.46 49.31 21.20
N THR A 374 40.33 48.85 22.12
CA THR A 374 40.53 49.27 23.54
C THR A 374 39.37 49.26 24.55
N THR A 375 39.47 48.77 25.79
CA THR A 375 40.59 48.51 26.71
C THR A 375 40.13 47.61 27.87
N ALA A 376 41.02 46.69 28.30
CA ALA A 376 41.36 46.24 29.68
C ALA A 376 40.21 45.96 30.68
N ASP A 377 39.99 44.69 31.04
CA ASP A 377 40.60 43.98 32.21
C ASP A 377 39.85 44.35 33.50
N GLU A 378 39.37 43.44 34.36
CA GLU A 378 40.02 42.25 34.88
C GLU A 378 38.98 41.37 35.63
N LEU A 379 39.10 40.05 35.46
CA LEU A 379 39.11 39.06 36.56
C LEU A 379 37.88 38.91 37.51
N GLU A 380 36.94 38.01 37.17
CA GLU A 380 36.24 37.23 38.22
C GLU A 380 35.76 35.86 37.69
N LYS A 381 36.67 34.87 37.73
CA LYS A 381 36.34 33.45 37.79
C LYS A 381 37.00 32.90 39.03
N ASN A 382 36.24 32.66 40.08
CA ASN A 382 36.44 31.60 41.06
C ASN A 382 35.16 31.46 41.89
N ALA A 383 34.86 30.22 42.27
CA ALA A 383 33.78 29.79 43.16
C ALA A 383 32.37 29.65 42.54
N THR A 384 32.13 28.51 41.91
CA THR A 384 30.85 27.80 42.06
C THR A 384 31.14 26.37 42.55
N GLU A 385 31.56 26.28 43.80
CA GLU A 385 31.20 25.15 44.68
C GLU A 385 30.15 25.66 45.66
N LEU A 386 29.23 24.76 46.03
CA LEU A 386 28.28 24.81 47.14
C LEU A 386 26.91 25.50 46.92
N GLN A 387 25.91 24.62 47.06
CA GLN A 387 24.65 24.78 47.80
C GLN A 387 23.39 25.27 47.09
N GLY A 388 22.33 24.48 47.38
CA GLY A 388 20.93 24.88 47.35
C GLY A 388 20.15 24.08 46.31
N LYS A 389 19.15 23.28 46.64
CA LYS A 389 18.40 23.12 47.89
C LYS A 389 17.52 21.87 47.75
#